data_AF-N8PZG8-F1
#
_entry.id   AF-N8PZG8-F1
#
_cell.length_a   1.000
_cell.length_b   1.000
_cell.length_c   1.000
_cell.angle_alpha   90.00
_cell.angle_beta   90.00
_cell.angle_gamma   90.00
#
_symmetry.space_group_name_H-M   'P 1'
#
loop_
_entity.id
_entity.type
_entity.pdbx_description
1 polymer ?
#
loop_
_entity_poly.entity_id
_entity_poly.type
_entity_poly.pdbx_seq_one_letter_code
_entity_poly.pdbx_strand_id
1 'polypeptide(L)' 'MIRIDEIWLSTQPLDMRAGMDTVMAQVLRAFGYIKPHCAYLFCNTNVTIA' A
#
# COMPACT_ATOMS: atom_id res chain seq x y z
N MET A 1 -1.61 4.55 -20.19
CA MET A 1 -2.65 3.92 -19.35
C MET A 1 -2.01 2.74 -18.63
N ILE A 2 -2.13 2.64 -17.30
CA ILE A 2 -1.56 1.52 -16.51
C ILE A 2 -2.63 0.44 -16.35
N ARG A 3 -2.32 -0.81 -16.72
CA ARG A 3 -3.22 -1.97 -16.56
C ARG A 3 -3.28 -2.40 -15.08
N ILE A 4 -4.50 -2.55 -14.56
CA ILE A 4 -4.79 -3.02 -13.20
C ILE A 4 -5.78 -4.19 -13.32
N ASP A 5 -5.35 -5.36 -12.87
CA ASP A 5 -6.14 -6.59 -12.94
C ASP A 5 -6.89 -6.84 -11.61
N GLU A 6 -6.32 -6.41 -10.48
CA GLU A 6 -6.85 -6.68 -9.14
C GLU A 6 -6.60 -5.50 -8.19
N ILE A 7 -7.46 -5.37 -7.16
CA ILE A 7 -7.32 -4.40 -6.08
C ILE A 7 -7.36 -5.15 -4.75
N TRP A 8 -6.30 -5.04 -3.95
CA TRP A 8 -6.23 -5.71 -2.65
C TRP A 8 -6.25 -4.69 -1.52
N LEU A 9 -7.17 -4.90 -0.59
CA LEU A 9 -7.37 -4.03 0.56
C LEU A 9 -6.63 -4.58 1.78
N SER A 10 -5.77 -3.75 2.37
CA SER A 10 -5.10 -4.04 3.63
C SER A 10 -5.89 -3.47 4.80
N THR A 11 -5.92 -4.21 5.91
CA THR A 11 -6.39 -3.72 7.21
C THR A 11 -5.30 -3.01 8.02
N GLN A 12 -4.04 -3.09 7.57
CA GLN A 12 -2.91 -2.39 8.17
C GLN A 12 -2.84 -0.95 7.62
N PRO A 13 -2.52 0.06 8.44
CA PRO A 13 -2.30 1.41 7.94
C PRO A 13 -0.97 1.52 7.19
N LEU A 14 -0.87 2.54 6.35
CA LEU A 14 0.36 2.95 5.65
C LEU A 14 0.48 4.47 5.73
N ASP A 15 1.61 5.01 6.20
CA ASP A 15 1.89 6.43 5.98
C ASP A 15 2.22 6.66 4.51
N MET A 16 1.34 7.36 3.78
CA MET A 16 1.53 7.66 2.36
C MET A 16 2.66 8.66 2.10
N ARG A 17 3.21 9.30 3.15
CA ARG A 17 4.41 10.12 3.06
C ARG A 17 5.69 9.28 3.12
N ALA A 18 5.58 7.99 3.44
CA ALA A 18 6.71 7.09 3.42
C ALA A 18 7.24 6.90 1.99
N GLY A 19 8.55 6.72 1.85
CA GLY A 19 9.18 6.46 0.56
C GLY A 19 8.80 5.10 -0.02
N MET A 20 9.11 4.89 -1.31
CA MET A 20 8.73 3.70 -2.07
C MET A 20 9.20 2.39 -1.40
N ASP A 21 10.41 2.34 -0.83
CA ASP A 21 10.91 1.14 -0.15
C ASP A 21 10.08 0.76 1.07
N THR A 22 9.62 1.76 1.83
CA THR A 22 8.77 1.53 3.01
C THR A 22 7.36 1.07 2.61
N VAL A 23 6.80 1.71 1.57
CA VAL A 23 5.52 1.29 0.99
C VAL A 23 5.60 -0.16 0.50
N MET A 24 6.67 -0.50 -0.22
CA MET A 24 6.89 -1.83 -0.78
C MET A 24 7.10 -2.89 0.31
N ALA A 25 7.84 -2.56 1.37
CA ALA A 25 7.97 -3.42 2.54
C ALA A 25 6.63 -3.65 3.25
N GLN A 26 5.77 -2.62 3.32
CA GLN A 26 4.44 -2.74 3.91
C GLN A 26 3.50 -3.60 3.05
N VAL A 27 3.60 -3.53 1.72
CA VAL A 27 2.89 -4.45 0.82
C VAL A 27 3.32 -5.90 1.08
N LEU A 28 4.62 -6.17 1.15
CA LEU A 28 5.13 -7.50 1.50
C LEU A 28 4.66 -7.96 2.88
N ARG A 29 4.63 -7.06 3.87
CA ARG A 29 4.18 -7.37 5.23
C ARG A 29 2.68 -7.67 5.30
N ALA A 30 1.86 -6.93 4.57
CA ALA A 30 0.40 -7.08 4.60
C ALA A 30 -0.09 -8.29 3.78
N PHE A 31 0.56 -8.58 2.65
CA PHE A 31 0.08 -9.57 1.67
C PHE A 31 1.03 -10.75 1.43
N GLY A 32 2.26 -10.71 1.95
CA GLY A 32 3.26 -11.77 1.84
C GLY A 32 4.06 -11.77 0.53
N TYR A 33 3.55 -11.12 -0.52
CA TYR A 33 4.21 -11.04 -1.82
C TYR A 33 3.75 -9.81 -2.61
N ILE A 34 4.45 -9.52 -3.71
CA ILE A 34 4.11 -8.43 -4.63
C ILE A 34 3.79 -9.04 -6.00
N LYS A 35 2.60 -8.70 -6.49
CA LYS A 35 2.10 -9.05 -7.81
C LYS A 35 2.12 -7.83 -8.76
N PRO A 36 2.61 -7.98 -10.01
CA PRO A 36 2.49 -6.93 -11.02
C PRO A 36 1.02 -6.70 -11.39
N HIS A 37 0.67 -5.50 -11.86
CA HIS A 37 -0.70 -5.12 -12.24
C HIS A 37 -1.74 -5.24 -11.10
N CYS A 38 -1.31 -5.26 -9.85
CA CYS A 38 -2.18 -5.22 -8.68
C CYS A 38 -2.11 -3.84 -8.02
N ALA A 39 -3.27 -3.24 -7.73
CA ALA A 39 -3.35 -2.04 -6.92
C ALA A 39 -3.47 -2.43 -5.44
N TYR A 40 -2.66 -1.81 -4.58
CA TYR A 40 -2.71 -2.04 -3.14
C TYR A 40 -3.36 -0.85 -2.45
N LEU A 41 -4.45 -1.10 -1.73
CA LEU A 41 -5.22 -0.08 -1.05
C LEU A 41 -4.95 -0.16 0.46
N PHE A 42 -4.53 0.96 1.03
CA PHE A 42 -4.27 1.11 2.45
C PHE A 42 -5.02 2.32 3.01
N CYS A 43 -5.41 2.25 4.28
CA CYS A 43 -5.76 3.44 5.02
C CYS A 43 -4.49 4.26 5.29
N ASN A 44 -4.53 5.55 4.99
CA ASN A 44 -3.43 6.44 5.32
C ASN A 44 -3.32 6.59 6.84
N THR A 45 -2.12 6.44 7.40
CA THR A 45 -1.90 6.76 8.82
C THR A 45 -2.14 8.25 9.00
N ASN A 46 -3.03 8.62 9.91
CA ASN A 46 -3.46 10.00 10.10
C ASN A 46 -2.24 10.93 10.29
N VAL A 47 -2.07 11.89 9.38
CA VAL A 47 -1.46 13.16 9.76
C VAL A 47 -2.44 13.78 10.74
N THR A 48 -2.19 13.66 12.03
CA THR A 48 -2.86 14.49 13.03
C THR A 48 -2.48 15.93 12.69
N ILE A 49 -3.41 16.66 12.07
CA ILE A 49 -3.32 18.12 12.03
C ILE A 49 -3.64 18.54 13.47
N ALA A 50 -2.59 18.92 14.22
CA ALA A 50 -2.72 19.51 15.54
C ALA A 50 -3.44 20.87 15.46
#